data_AF-A0A2E5MKV1-F1
#
_entry.id   AF-A0A2E5MKV1-F1
#
_cell.length_a   1.000
_cell.length_b   1.000
_cell.length_c   1.000
_cell.angle_alpha   90.00
_cell.angle_beta   90.00
_cell.angle_gamma   90.00
#
_symmetry.space_group_name_H-M   'P 1'
#
loop_
_entity.id
_entity.type
_entity.pdbx_description
1 polymer ?
#
loop_
_entity_poly.entity_id
_entity_poly.type
_entity_poly.pdbx_seq_one_letter_code
_entity_poly.pdbx_strand_id
1 'polypeptide(L)'
;MQILKRLFSNSLFLLFILLMPGSPAVYGAEAASIDLRDKQWGAGQVFSLDGTWRFTRGAFLAPANPAADPAASDTAFPVPGFWNDAPLSQQTNGFGTLHTQVRVPAGKSLYMALSDVPAAYRLFINGELSATVGAPAASPDLESPHFLPQLISIPATDGVIEVVIHVSNFHYKQGGVRRSILITDESGYYWLKDWPMLFDIFFSGVLITIGLSLLAQRLIDRDARAATFLGLFCLVIGTRALLVGERILYQVDGLPWGVLQKAEHIFLYFGMASFVYYLYELMEGQISKRLPQLVGAYCVVLSLLTLIFPVKTGTLTVIPFKVGALAVSVFVAARYVPRLREFGPGVQWFRLSVVVLVSALVIDLLMNQLQIHNRPVVHWGLILFVVLQVTYLWQLRANRLKQLGPLTDHSSGVALSGLLPRSTPLFEGLYRELGDSRKRIRDLESRLRGEHGQLAGQQTLTYPSSSAAVHQHEAHDGRRDSRALLTELLRFTLNLWERHTGKSKVQLAEQSGCWRVYMDGSTPKTRTLDKYLNPKTLPKNPRWRLVVRTSHYVIAHCDLSKDERIRLDRMIQGVEHALS
;
A
#
# COMPACT_ATOMS: atom_id res chain seq x y z
N MET A 1 -14.52 -31.06 -3.35
CA MET A 1 -14.56 -31.19 -1.87
C MET A 1 -13.24 -31.73 -1.29
N GLN A 2 -12.56 -32.66 -1.97
CA GLN A 2 -11.26 -33.24 -1.54
C GLN A 2 -10.11 -32.24 -1.39
N ILE A 3 -9.99 -31.23 -2.27
CA ILE A 3 -8.94 -30.19 -2.16
C ILE A 3 -9.12 -29.34 -0.88
N LEU A 4 -10.37 -29.10 -0.46
CA LEU A 4 -10.66 -28.33 0.75
C LEU A 4 -10.36 -29.14 2.02
N LYS A 5 -10.64 -30.46 2.00
CA LYS A 5 -10.21 -31.38 3.06
C LYS A 5 -8.68 -31.46 3.13
N ARG A 6 -7.97 -31.46 2.00
CA ARG A 6 -6.50 -31.38 1.97
C ARG A 6 -5.97 -30.06 2.52
N LEU A 7 -6.58 -28.92 2.20
CA LEU A 7 -6.17 -27.62 2.77
C LEU A 7 -6.42 -27.52 4.28
N PHE A 8 -7.54 -28.07 4.77
CA PHE A 8 -7.84 -28.11 6.22
C PHE A 8 -6.90 -29.09 6.94
N SER A 9 -6.63 -30.26 6.35
CA SER A 9 -5.62 -31.21 6.81
C SER A 9 -4.22 -30.59 6.83
N ASN A 10 -3.87 -29.80 5.80
CA ASN A 10 -2.61 -29.07 5.74
C ASN A 10 -2.55 -27.93 6.76
N SER A 11 -3.68 -27.33 7.11
CA SER A 11 -3.76 -26.30 8.16
C SER A 11 -3.61 -26.90 9.56
N LEU A 12 -4.16 -28.10 9.79
CA LEU A 12 -3.92 -28.89 11.01
C LEU A 12 -2.48 -29.42 11.08
N PHE A 13 -1.90 -29.81 9.95
CA PHE A 13 -0.51 -30.21 9.83
C PHE A 13 0.45 -29.03 10.06
N LEU A 14 0.10 -27.84 9.59
CA LEU A 14 0.82 -26.60 9.89
C LEU A 14 0.71 -26.21 11.37
N LEU A 15 -0.47 -26.39 11.98
CA LEU A 15 -0.67 -26.22 13.41
C LEU A 15 0.17 -27.24 14.21
N PHE A 16 0.28 -28.48 13.72
CA PHE A 16 1.11 -29.54 14.31
C PHE A 16 2.61 -29.21 14.20
N ILE A 17 3.09 -28.68 13.08
CA ILE A 17 4.48 -28.20 12.92
C ILE A 17 4.75 -26.98 13.82
N LEU A 18 3.79 -26.07 13.96
CA LEU A 18 3.86 -24.93 14.90
C LEU A 18 3.87 -25.35 16.37
N LEU A 19 3.31 -26.53 16.68
CA LEU A 19 3.24 -27.10 18.03
C LEU A 19 4.34 -28.13 18.31
N MET A 20 5.17 -28.49 17.33
CA MET A 20 6.33 -29.33 17.60
C MET A 20 7.30 -28.52 18.48
N PRO A 21 7.60 -28.98 19.71
CA PRO A 21 8.68 -28.39 20.47
C PRO A 21 9.95 -28.51 19.62
N GLY A 22 10.64 -27.38 19.41
CA GLY A 22 11.97 -27.42 18.81
C GLY A 22 12.81 -28.42 19.59
N SER A 23 13.61 -29.23 18.87
CA SER A 23 14.49 -30.20 19.50
C SER A 23 15.24 -29.52 20.66
N PRO A 24 15.15 -30.02 21.89
CA PRO A 24 15.94 -29.46 22.98
C PRO A 24 17.40 -29.54 22.55
N ALA A 25 18.11 -28.42 22.65
CA ALA A 25 19.55 -28.41 22.40
C ALA A 25 20.16 -29.51 23.27
N VAL A 26 20.84 -30.47 22.64
CA VAL A 26 21.53 -31.54 23.35
C VAL A 26 22.66 -30.87 24.14
N TYR A 27 22.50 -30.80 25.46
CA TYR A 27 23.47 -30.20 26.37
C TYR A 27 24.69 -31.12 26.48
N GLY A 28 25.69 -30.92 25.61
CA GLY A 28 27.02 -31.49 25.79
C GLY A 28 27.71 -30.83 26.98
N ALA A 29 28.24 -31.65 27.88
CA ALA A 29 28.79 -31.26 29.18
C ALA A 29 30.21 -30.64 29.13
N GLU A 30 30.77 -30.38 27.95
CA GLU A 30 32.06 -29.69 27.80
C GLU A 30 31.85 -28.37 27.04
N ALA A 31 32.32 -27.28 27.64
CA ALA A 31 32.41 -25.98 26.97
C ALA A 31 33.43 -26.10 25.83
N ALA A 32 32.93 -26.37 24.63
CA ALA A 32 33.73 -26.62 23.46
C ALA A 32 34.27 -25.29 22.90
N SER A 33 35.59 -25.13 22.90
CA SER A 33 36.25 -24.12 22.07
C SER A 33 35.78 -24.30 20.62
N ILE A 34 35.42 -23.21 19.95
CA ILE A 34 34.89 -23.25 18.59
C ILE A 34 36.07 -23.22 17.62
N ASP A 35 36.20 -24.22 16.74
CA ASP A 35 37.30 -24.29 15.79
C ASP A 35 36.83 -23.99 14.35
N LEU A 36 37.36 -22.89 13.79
CA LEU A 36 37.08 -22.42 12.44
C LEU A 36 38.33 -22.42 11.54
N ARG A 37 39.43 -23.02 11.98
CA ARG A 37 40.71 -23.04 11.24
C ARG A 37 40.60 -23.76 9.90
N ASP A 38 39.84 -24.85 9.85
CA ASP A 38 39.68 -25.69 8.65
C ASP A 38 38.59 -25.18 7.69
N LYS A 39 37.93 -24.06 8.01
CA LYS A 39 36.90 -23.47 7.15
C LYS A 39 37.53 -22.72 5.99
N GLN A 40 36.85 -22.71 4.84
CA GLN A 40 37.26 -21.92 3.69
C GLN A 40 36.73 -20.49 3.84
N TRP A 41 37.64 -19.56 4.11
CA TRP A 41 37.35 -18.14 4.25
C TRP A 41 37.43 -17.44 2.88
N GLY A 42 36.68 -16.35 2.70
CA GLY A 42 36.58 -15.59 1.45
C GLY A 42 35.21 -15.74 0.79
N ALA A 43 34.99 -15.01 -0.31
CA ALA A 43 33.75 -15.04 -1.10
C ALA A 43 32.45 -14.79 -0.31
N GLY A 44 32.52 -13.99 0.76
CA GLY A 44 31.35 -13.61 1.56
C GLY A 44 30.88 -14.66 2.57
N GLN A 45 31.71 -15.66 2.90
CA GLN A 45 31.36 -16.69 3.87
C GLN A 45 31.16 -16.11 5.28
N VAL A 46 30.13 -16.60 5.97
CA VAL A 46 29.78 -16.21 7.34
C VAL A 46 29.69 -17.47 8.18
N PHE A 47 30.33 -17.46 9.34
CA PHE A 47 30.38 -18.60 10.27
C PHE A 47 29.65 -18.25 11.56
N SER A 48 28.96 -19.23 12.13
CA SER A 48 28.29 -19.08 13.41
C SER A 48 29.21 -19.47 14.57
N LEU A 49 29.13 -18.72 15.67
CA LEU A 49 29.76 -19.03 16.96
C LEU A 49 28.78 -19.72 17.92
N ASP A 50 27.75 -20.36 17.36
CA ASP A 50 26.76 -21.10 18.13
C ASP A 50 27.37 -22.36 18.75
N GLY A 51 26.96 -22.64 19.98
CA GLY A 51 27.44 -23.79 20.73
C GLY A 51 27.34 -23.59 22.22
N THR A 52 28.08 -24.40 22.96
CA THR A 52 28.13 -24.34 24.43
C THR A 52 29.23 -23.39 24.87
N TRP A 53 28.83 -22.27 25.47
CA TRP A 53 29.73 -21.28 26.07
C TRP A 53 29.80 -21.50 27.59
N ARG A 54 30.83 -20.96 28.23
CA ARG A 54 30.90 -20.89 29.69
C ARG A 54 30.06 -19.71 30.19
N PHE A 55 29.27 -19.93 31.22
CA PHE A 55 28.46 -18.89 31.85
C PHE A 55 28.71 -18.84 33.35
N THR A 56 29.09 -17.65 33.83
CA THR A 56 29.17 -17.34 35.25
C THR A 56 28.08 -16.34 35.60
N ARG A 57 27.12 -16.77 36.41
CA ARG A 57 26.01 -15.92 36.86
C ARG A 57 26.42 -15.08 38.08
N GLY A 58 25.96 -13.82 38.13
CA GLY A 58 26.13 -12.95 39.29
C GLY A 58 27.53 -12.35 39.46
N ALA A 59 28.41 -12.51 38.46
CA ALA A 59 29.75 -11.92 38.47
C ALA A 59 30.14 -11.40 37.07
N PHE A 60 30.80 -10.25 37.05
CA PHE A 60 31.52 -9.74 35.88
C PHE A 60 32.99 -10.11 36.04
N LEU A 61 33.40 -11.16 35.32
CA LEU A 61 34.77 -11.68 35.44
C LEU A 61 35.77 -10.71 34.82
N ALA A 62 37.02 -10.76 35.30
CA ALA A 62 38.11 -10.03 34.69
C ALA A 62 38.31 -10.48 33.23
N PRO A 63 38.25 -9.56 32.24
CA PRO A 63 38.21 -9.94 30.82
C PRO A 63 39.53 -10.49 30.27
N ALA A 64 40.66 -10.20 30.92
CA ALA A 64 42.00 -10.65 30.49
C ALA A 64 42.34 -12.08 30.93
N ASN A 65 41.68 -12.61 31.97
CA ASN A 65 41.86 -13.99 32.42
C ASN A 65 40.60 -14.49 33.14
N PRO A 66 39.47 -14.64 32.43
CA PRO A 66 38.19 -15.00 33.04
C PRO A 66 38.23 -16.39 33.68
N ALA A 67 39.06 -17.30 33.18
CA ALA A 67 39.18 -18.67 33.71
C ALA A 67 39.90 -18.75 35.06
N ALA A 68 40.75 -17.78 35.40
CA ALA A 68 41.47 -17.74 36.68
C ALA A 68 40.74 -16.96 37.79
N ASP A 69 39.58 -16.36 37.47
CA ASP A 69 38.80 -15.57 38.42
C ASP A 69 38.16 -16.50 39.48
N PRO A 70 38.27 -16.20 40.79
CA PRO A 70 37.68 -17.02 41.85
C PRO A 70 36.16 -17.17 41.75
N ALA A 71 35.48 -16.21 41.11
CA ALA A 71 34.04 -16.25 40.89
C ALA A 71 33.65 -17.09 39.67
N ALA A 72 34.61 -17.56 38.86
CA ALA A 72 34.35 -18.31 37.65
C ALA A 72 33.61 -19.63 37.95
N SER A 73 32.52 -19.85 37.22
CA SER A 73 31.77 -21.09 37.21
C SER A 73 31.81 -21.68 35.80
N ASP A 74 32.07 -22.98 35.68
CA ASP A 74 32.13 -23.68 34.40
C ASP A 74 30.73 -24.16 33.95
N THR A 75 29.70 -23.34 34.15
CA THR A 75 28.34 -23.71 33.76
C THR A 75 28.21 -23.59 32.24
N ALA A 76 27.99 -24.73 31.58
CA ALA A 76 27.65 -24.80 30.17
C ALA A 76 26.35 -24.03 29.87
N PHE A 77 26.41 -23.12 28.90
CA PHE A 77 25.28 -22.31 28.45
C PHE A 77 25.18 -22.32 26.92
N PRO A 78 24.00 -22.64 26.34
CA PRO A 78 23.83 -22.60 24.90
C PRO A 78 23.76 -21.16 24.40
N VAL A 79 24.55 -20.86 23.36
CA VAL A 79 24.47 -19.61 22.60
C VAL A 79 24.08 -19.96 21.16
N PRO A 80 23.00 -19.38 20.61
CA PRO A 80 22.03 -18.50 21.26
C PRO A 80 21.17 -19.26 22.28
N GLY A 81 20.68 -18.54 23.28
CA GLY A 81 19.86 -19.09 24.34
C GLY A 81 19.48 -18.04 25.38
N PHE A 82 18.43 -18.33 26.14
CA PHE A 82 18.03 -17.54 27.30
C PHE A 82 18.25 -18.33 28.57
N TRP A 83 18.85 -17.73 29.59
CA TRP A 83 18.94 -18.36 30.91
C TRP A 83 17.59 -18.46 31.63
N ASN A 84 16.55 -17.85 31.06
CA ASN A 84 15.17 -17.99 31.50
C ASN A 84 14.59 -19.37 31.18
N ASP A 85 15.12 -20.04 30.16
CA ASP A 85 14.63 -21.35 29.69
C ASP A 85 15.39 -22.51 30.34
N ALA A 86 16.53 -22.22 30.97
CA ALA A 86 17.28 -23.19 31.73
C ALA A 86 16.61 -23.45 33.09
N PRO A 87 16.56 -24.70 33.58
CA PRO A 87 16.11 -25.01 34.95
C PRO A 87 17.02 -24.43 36.05
N LEU A 88 18.05 -23.66 35.68
CA LEU A 88 19.15 -23.17 36.50
C LEU A 88 18.82 -21.96 37.39
N SER A 89 17.62 -21.36 37.34
CA SER A 89 17.30 -20.23 38.23
C SER A 89 15.80 -19.91 38.33
N GLN A 90 15.28 -19.80 39.56
CA GLN A 90 13.95 -19.23 39.84
C GLN A 90 13.87 -17.71 39.55
N GLN A 91 15.00 -17.03 39.38
CA GLN A 91 15.07 -15.60 39.08
C GLN A 91 15.25 -15.34 37.58
N THR A 92 14.31 -14.61 36.98
CA THR A 92 14.28 -14.25 35.56
C THR A 92 15.26 -13.12 35.20
N ASN A 93 15.73 -12.38 36.21
CA ASN A 93 16.62 -11.24 36.08
C ASN A 93 17.99 -11.55 36.69
N GLY A 94 19.01 -10.88 36.20
CA GLY A 94 20.34 -10.89 36.77
C GLY A 94 21.37 -10.32 35.80
N PHE A 95 22.62 -10.65 36.10
CA PHE A 95 23.77 -10.33 35.29
C PHE A 95 24.74 -11.50 35.32
N GLY A 96 25.71 -11.51 34.41
CA GLY A 96 26.74 -12.53 34.38
C GLY A 96 27.73 -12.34 33.24
N THR A 97 28.65 -13.29 33.14
CA THR A 97 29.71 -13.33 32.13
C THR A 97 29.57 -14.57 31.28
N LEU A 98 29.50 -14.37 29.96
CA LEU A 98 29.63 -15.42 28.95
C LEU A 98 31.06 -15.42 28.42
N HIS A 99 31.65 -16.61 28.25
CA HIS A 99 33.02 -16.77 27.79
C HIS A 99 33.14 -17.95 26.81
N THR A 100 33.84 -17.73 25.71
CA THR A 100 34.29 -18.81 24.81
C THR A 100 35.64 -18.47 24.17
N GLN A 101 36.30 -19.51 23.65
CA GLN A 101 37.52 -19.38 22.85
C GLN A 101 37.22 -19.84 21.42
N VAL A 102 37.59 -19.00 20.46
CA VAL A 102 37.40 -19.27 19.02
C VAL A 102 38.76 -19.39 18.36
N ARG A 103 39.02 -20.53 17.71
CA ARG A 103 40.24 -20.76 16.93
C ARG A 103 39.99 -20.38 15.48
N VAL A 104 40.82 -19.51 14.94
CA VAL A 104 40.70 -18.96 13.58
C VAL A 104 42.04 -19.09 12.85
N PRO A 105 42.08 -18.97 11.51
CA PRO A 105 43.35 -18.91 10.80
C PRO A 105 44.15 -17.68 11.24
N ALA A 106 45.45 -17.86 11.48
CA ALA A 106 46.33 -16.78 11.89
C ALA A 106 46.45 -15.69 10.82
N GLY A 107 46.65 -14.45 11.24
CA GLY A 107 46.97 -13.33 10.34
C GLY A 107 45.78 -12.75 9.57
N LYS A 108 44.53 -13.18 9.84
CA LYS A 108 43.33 -12.62 9.20
C LYS A 108 42.65 -11.59 10.09
N SER A 109 42.34 -10.42 9.53
CA SER A 109 41.40 -9.46 10.13
C SER A 109 39.97 -9.97 9.95
N LEU A 110 39.19 -9.96 11.02
CA LEU A 110 37.83 -10.51 11.05
C LEU A 110 36.82 -9.48 11.53
N TYR A 111 35.55 -9.78 11.30
CA TYR A 111 34.42 -9.00 11.79
C TYR A 111 33.44 -9.91 12.52
N MET A 112 33.04 -9.51 13.72
CA MET A 112 32.06 -10.22 14.53
C MET A 112 30.78 -9.40 14.64
N ALA A 113 29.64 -9.99 14.26
CA ALA A 113 28.32 -9.40 14.43
C ALA A 113 27.66 -9.91 15.70
N LEU A 114 27.28 -8.96 16.55
CA LEU A 114 26.54 -9.20 17.78
C LEU A 114 25.25 -8.40 17.71
N SER A 115 24.14 -9.07 17.36
CA SER A 115 22.94 -8.38 16.87
C SER A 115 21.81 -8.21 17.89
N ASP A 116 21.67 -9.10 18.88
CA ASP A 116 20.50 -9.11 19.77
C ASP A 116 20.82 -9.71 21.15
N VAL A 117 21.46 -8.92 22.01
CA VAL A 117 21.80 -9.27 23.39
C VAL A 117 21.00 -8.38 24.36
N PRO A 118 19.88 -8.87 24.93
CA PRO A 118 19.12 -8.13 25.94
C PRO A 118 19.80 -8.13 27.32
N ALA A 119 19.71 -7.08 28.14
CA ALA A 119 19.22 -5.72 27.89
C ALA A 119 20.37 -4.70 27.72
N ALA A 120 21.55 -5.02 28.24
CA ALA A 120 22.78 -4.26 28.08
C ALA A 120 23.97 -5.22 28.11
N TYR A 121 25.05 -4.88 27.41
CA TYR A 121 26.26 -5.69 27.42
C TYR A 121 27.55 -4.90 27.20
N ARG A 122 28.66 -5.51 27.63
CA ARG A 122 30.03 -5.14 27.25
C ARG A 122 30.69 -6.36 26.62
N LEU A 123 31.30 -6.16 25.46
CA LEU A 123 32.04 -7.19 24.74
C LEU A 123 33.52 -6.88 24.86
N PHE A 124 34.27 -7.89 25.27
CA PHE A 124 35.73 -7.88 25.31
C PHE A 124 36.27 -8.94 24.36
N ILE A 125 37.30 -8.57 23.62
CA ILE A 125 38.02 -9.46 22.70
C ILE A 125 39.48 -9.42 23.11
N ASN A 126 40.03 -10.59 23.45
CA ASN A 126 41.40 -10.72 23.95
C ASN A 126 41.71 -9.78 25.14
N GLY A 127 40.73 -9.60 26.04
CA GLY A 127 40.85 -8.74 27.22
C GLY A 127 40.57 -7.24 26.99
N GLU A 128 40.53 -6.77 25.74
CA GLU A 128 40.25 -5.36 25.41
C GLU A 128 38.76 -5.10 25.21
N LEU A 129 38.26 -3.96 25.70
CA LEU A 129 36.86 -3.56 25.53
C LEU A 129 36.60 -3.16 24.06
N SER A 130 35.84 -3.97 23.32
CA SER A 130 35.60 -3.75 21.89
C SER A 130 34.24 -3.11 21.59
N ALA A 131 33.21 -3.38 22.40
CA ALA A 131 31.91 -2.75 22.24
C ALA A 131 31.15 -2.63 23.57
N THR A 132 30.32 -1.59 23.69
CA THR A 132 29.40 -1.40 24.81
C THR A 132 28.05 -0.97 24.26
N VAL A 133 26.98 -1.68 24.65
CA VAL A 133 25.60 -1.32 24.31
C VAL A 133 24.82 -1.20 25.60
N GLY A 134 24.32 0.01 25.86
CA GLY A 134 23.75 0.35 27.17
C GLY A 134 24.83 0.41 28.26
N ALA A 135 24.43 0.18 29.51
CA ALA A 135 25.34 0.05 30.64
C ALA A 135 24.94 -1.17 31.46
N PRO A 136 25.61 -2.33 31.29
CA PRO A 136 25.32 -3.49 32.12
C PRO A 136 25.77 -3.25 33.56
N ALA A 137 24.97 -3.72 34.51
CA ALA A 137 25.19 -3.48 35.92
C ALA A 137 24.78 -4.68 36.79
N ALA A 138 25.18 -4.64 38.06
CA ALA A 138 24.81 -5.65 39.06
C ALA A 138 23.44 -5.38 39.73
N SER A 139 22.87 -4.19 39.50
CA SER A 139 21.59 -3.76 40.07
C SER A 139 20.72 -3.07 39.00
N PRO A 140 19.38 -3.06 39.17
CA PRO A 140 18.48 -2.40 38.24
C PRO A 140 18.75 -0.89 38.10
N ASP A 141 19.03 -0.18 39.20
CA ASP A 141 19.13 1.29 39.18
C ASP A 141 20.36 1.81 38.39
N LEU A 142 21.36 0.95 38.20
CA LEU A 142 22.59 1.26 37.49
C LEU A 142 22.60 0.72 36.06
N GLU A 143 21.59 -0.08 35.67
CA GLU A 143 21.48 -0.64 34.33
C GLU A 143 20.83 0.37 33.37
N SER A 144 21.50 0.67 32.26
CA SER A 144 20.90 1.40 31.14
C SER A 144 20.63 0.45 29.98
N PRO A 145 19.37 0.10 29.66
CA PRO A 145 19.07 -0.83 28.58
C PRO A 145 19.22 -0.18 27.21
N HIS A 146 19.78 -0.93 26.26
CA HIS A 146 19.85 -0.51 24.87
C HIS A 146 19.95 -1.73 23.93
N PHE A 147 19.44 -1.61 22.71
CA PHE A 147 19.43 -2.69 21.73
C PHE A 147 19.87 -2.18 20.37
N LEU A 148 21.13 -2.45 20.03
CA LEU A 148 21.70 -2.11 18.73
C LEU A 148 22.52 -3.29 18.21
N PRO A 149 22.32 -3.71 16.96
CA PRO A 149 23.27 -4.58 16.29
C PRO A 149 24.63 -3.89 16.19
N GLN A 150 25.68 -4.59 16.59
CA GLN A 150 27.06 -4.13 16.48
C GLN A 150 27.83 -5.06 15.55
N LEU A 151 28.67 -4.47 14.69
CA LEU A 151 29.69 -5.19 13.94
C LEU A 151 31.06 -4.71 14.42
N ILE A 152 31.81 -5.60 15.06
CA ILE A 152 33.08 -5.32 15.71
C ILE A 152 34.21 -5.79 14.81
N SER A 153 35.21 -4.94 14.58
CA SER A 153 36.43 -5.32 13.88
C SER A 153 37.38 -6.00 14.87
N ILE A 154 37.91 -7.15 14.44
CA ILE A 154 38.90 -7.92 15.17
C ILE A 154 40.19 -7.85 14.35
N PRO A 155 41.25 -7.20 14.85
CA PRO A 155 42.53 -7.14 14.16
C PRO A 155 43.10 -8.55 14.01
N ALA A 156 44.05 -8.73 13.09
CA ALA A 156 44.71 -10.01 12.89
C ALA A 156 45.33 -10.55 14.19
N THR A 157 44.94 -11.76 14.58
CA THR A 157 45.41 -12.45 15.79
C THR A 157 46.21 -13.70 15.46
N ASP A 158 46.94 -14.22 16.45
CA ASP A 158 47.72 -15.47 16.39
C ASP A 158 46.83 -16.72 16.51
N GLY A 159 45.70 -16.71 15.79
CA GLY A 159 44.84 -17.88 15.60
C GLY A 159 43.92 -18.28 16.76
N VAL A 160 43.94 -17.55 17.88
CA VAL A 160 42.98 -17.72 18.99
C VAL A 160 42.38 -16.37 19.35
N ILE A 161 41.06 -16.33 19.47
CA ILE A 161 40.29 -15.18 19.90
C ILE A 161 39.55 -15.56 21.18
N GLU A 162 39.81 -14.85 22.26
CA GLU A 162 39.06 -14.97 23.50
C GLU A 162 37.91 -13.97 23.51
N VAL A 163 36.68 -14.48 23.68
CA VAL A 163 35.46 -13.67 23.62
C VAL A 163 34.80 -13.70 24.99
N VAL A 164 34.67 -12.53 25.61
CA VAL A 164 34.02 -12.36 26.92
C VAL A 164 32.89 -11.34 26.78
N ILE A 165 31.70 -11.70 27.24
CA ILE A 165 30.52 -10.83 27.21
C ILE A 165 29.97 -10.68 28.61
N HIS A 166 30.00 -9.46 29.15
CA HIS A 166 29.24 -9.10 30.34
C HIS A 166 27.84 -8.71 29.94
N VAL A 167 26.83 -9.33 30.55
CA VAL A 167 25.41 -9.14 30.19
C VAL A 167 24.56 -8.91 31.43
N SER A 168 23.55 -8.04 31.34
CA SER A 168 22.53 -7.85 32.37
C SER A 168 21.14 -7.62 31.76
N ASN A 169 20.08 -8.04 32.45
CA ASN A 169 18.70 -7.99 31.94
C ASN A 169 17.65 -7.45 32.92
N PHE A 170 17.99 -6.49 33.77
CA PHE A 170 17.04 -6.00 34.78
C PHE A 170 15.78 -5.35 34.16
N HIS A 171 15.92 -4.62 33.06
CA HIS A 171 14.83 -3.92 32.36
C HIS A 171 14.17 -4.69 31.21
N TYR A 172 14.60 -5.93 30.95
CA TYR A 172 14.02 -6.78 29.89
C TYR A 172 13.62 -8.16 30.43
N LYS A 173 12.65 -8.80 29.79
CA LYS A 173 12.07 -10.06 30.29
C LYS A 173 13.00 -11.27 30.18
N GLN A 174 13.98 -11.21 29.28
CA GLN A 174 14.87 -12.30 28.93
C GLN A 174 16.31 -11.82 29.00
N GLY A 175 17.23 -12.68 29.42
CA GLY A 175 18.67 -12.40 29.40
C GLY A 175 19.45 -13.56 28.80
N GLY A 176 20.63 -13.26 28.27
CA GLY A 176 21.41 -14.15 27.43
C GLY A 176 21.57 -13.57 26.03
N VAL A 177 21.76 -14.44 25.03
CA VAL A 177 22.03 -14.06 23.64
C VAL A 177 20.90 -14.59 22.76
N ARG A 178 20.08 -13.71 22.18
CA ARG A 178 18.87 -14.12 21.44
C ARG A 178 19.18 -14.63 20.04
N ARG A 179 20.12 -14.00 19.34
CA ARG A 179 20.51 -14.35 17.96
C ARG A 179 21.93 -14.87 17.94
N SER A 180 22.19 -15.81 17.04
CA SER A 180 23.52 -16.35 16.78
C SER A 180 24.55 -15.25 16.60
N ILE A 181 25.73 -15.46 17.17
CA ILE A 181 26.87 -14.56 17.01
C ILE A 181 27.61 -15.01 15.77
N LEU A 182 27.80 -14.10 14.81
CA LEU A 182 28.34 -14.43 13.50
C LEU A 182 29.72 -13.82 13.32
N ILE A 183 30.62 -14.53 12.65
CA ILE A 183 31.97 -14.05 12.31
C ILE A 183 32.22 -14.20 10.81
N THR A 184 32.91 -13.24 10.22
CA THR A 184 33.27 -13.23 8.80
C THR A 184 34.60 -12.52 8.58
N ASP A 185 35.20 -12.70 7.41
CA ASP A 185 36.32 -11.88 6.97
C ASP A 185 35.80 -10.64 6.23
N GLU A 186 36.71 -9.81 5.71
CA GLU A 186 36.36 -8.59 4.97
C GLU A 186 35.38 -8.86 3.81
N SER A 187 35.46 -10.02 3.17
CA SER A 187 34.61 -10.34 2.02
C SER A 187 33.13 -10.52 2.38
N GLY A 188 32.81 -10.87 3.63
CA GLY A 188 31.44 -11.02 4.11
C GLY A 188 30.88 -9.83 4.87
N TYR A 189 31.67 -8.77 5.06
CA TYR A 189 31.22 -7.53 5.73
C TYR A 189 29.90 -7.00 5.15
N TYR A 190 29.82 -6.90 3.81
CA TYR A 190 28.64 -6.43 3.11
C TYR A 190 27.39 -7.27 3.43
N TRP A 191 27.54 -8.60 3.41
CA TRP A 191 26.43 -9.53 3.63
C TRP A 191 25.96 -9.53 5.08
N LEU A 192 26.84 -9.22 6.02
CA LEU A 192 26.56 -9.23 7.45
C LEU A 192 26.00 -7.91 7.98
N LYS A 193 26.37 -6.77 7.37
CA LYS A 193 25.97 -5.43 7.82
C LYS A 193 25.12 -4.66 6.80
N ASP A 194 25.66 -4.39 5.63
CA ASP A 194 25.05 -3.44 4.69
C ASP A 194 23.81 -4.03 3.99
N TRP A 195 23.91 -5.27 3.51
CA TRP A 195 22.82 -5.94 2.81
C TRP A 195 21.54 -6.07 3.67
N PRO A 196 21.60 -6.52 4.93
CA PRO A 196 20.47 -6.49 5.86
C PRO A 196 19.75 -5.15 5.95
N MET A 197 20.52 -4.08 6.17
CA MET A 197 20.00 -2.74 6.35
C MET A 197 19.35 -2.24 5.06
N LEU A 198 20.03 -2.40 3.92
CA LEU A 198 19.50 -2.03 2.61
C LEU A 198 18.20 -2.78 2.29
N PHE A 199 18.13 -4.07 2.61
CA PHE A 199 16.94 -4.87 2.40
C PHE A 199 15.77 -4.40 3.26
N ASP A 200 15.98 -4.13 4.55
CA ASP A 200 14.93 -3.63 5.44
C ASP A 200 14.42 -2.26 4.99
N ILE A 201 15.31 -1.37 4.53
CA ILE A 201 14.95 -0.06 3.95
C ILE A 201 14.12 -0.27 2.67
N PHE A 202 14.58 -1.13 1.76
CA PHE A 202 13.87 -1.44 0.52
C PHE A 202 12.48 -2.01 0.79
N PHE A 203 12.39 -3.05 1.62
CA PHE A 203 11.14 -3.69 2.01
C PHE A 203 10.15 -2.70 2.63
N SER A 204 10.63 -1.89 3.58
CA SER A 204 9.83 -0.87 4.24
C SER A 204 9.37 0.20 3.25
N GLY A 205 10.27 0.67 2.38
CA GLY A 205 9.99 1.66 1.34
C GLY A 205 8.93 1.20 0.35
N VAL A 206 9.00 -0.06 -0.11
CA VAL A 206 8.00 -0.65 -1.00
C VAL A 206 6.63 -0.71 -0.32
N LEU A 207 6.55 -1.25 0.90
CA LEU A 207 5.27 -1.34 1.61
C LEU A 207 4.69 0.02 1.97
N ILE A 208 5.51 0.96 2.42
CA ILE A 208 5.06 2.31 2.74
C ILE A 208 4.54 3.02 1.49
N THR A 209 5.25 2.91 0.36
CA THR A 209 4.83 3.51 -0.91
C THR A 209 3.50 2.94 -1.39
N ILE A 210 3.34 1.61 -1.36
CA ILE A 210 2.06 0.95 -1.68
C ILE A 210 0.98 1.44 -0.71
N GLY A 211 1.28 1.46 0.60
CA GLY A 211 0.37 1.91 1.64
C GLY A 211 -0.16 3.32 1.42
N LEU A 212 0.74 4.28 1.18
CA LEU A 212 0.40 5.67 0.87
C LEU A 212 -0.41 5.77 -0.43
N SER A 213 -0.06 5.00 -1.47
CA SER A 213 -0.80 5.01 -2.74
C SER A 213 -2.26 4.53 -2.56
N LEU A 214 -2.48 3.52 -1.72
CA LEU A 214 -3.82 2.99 -1.42
C LEU A 214 -4.63 3.96 -0.55
N LEU A 215 -3.98 4.68 0.37
CA LEU A 215 -4.64 5.76 1.11
C LEU A 215 -4.98 6.96 0.21
N ALA A 216 -4.10 7.34 -0.71
CA ALA A 216 -4.38 8.39 -1.69
C ALA A 216 -5.55 7.99 -2.60
N GLN A 217 -5.66 6.71 -2.96
CA GLN A 217 -6.79 6.19 -3.72
C GLN A 217 -8.13 6.43 -2.99
N ARG A 218 -8.17 6.37 -1.66
CA ARG A 218 -9.38 6.64 -0.85
C ARG A 218 -9.84 8.10 -0.92
N LEU A 219 -8.94 9.04 -1.23
CA LEU A 219 -9.28 10.44 -1.44
C LEU A 219 -10.01 10.63 -2.78
N ILE A 220 -9.62 9.86 -3.80
CA ILE A 220 -10.20 9.88 -5.15
C ILE A 220 -11.50 9.08 -5.20
N ASP A 221 -11.50 7.87 -4.62
CA ASP A 221 -12.61 6.94 -4.58
C ASP A 221 -13.05 6.73 -3.14
N ARG A 222 -14.16 7.39 -2.77
CA ARG A 222 -14.64 7.35 -1.39
C ARG A 222 -15.20 5.98 -0.97
N ASP A 223 -15.46 5.08 -1.92
CA ASP A 223 -15.98 3.74 -1.68
C ASP A 223 -14.86 2.68 -1.57
N ALA A 224 -13.60 3.04 -1.82
CA ALA A 224 -12.43 2.17 -1.71
C ALA A 224 -12.00 1.88 -0.25
N ARG A 225 -12.94 1.39 0.59
CA ARG A 225 -12.70 1.09 2.02
C ARG A 225 -11.70 -0.02 2.24
N ALA A 226 -11.79 -1.12 1.47
CA ALA A 226 -10.83 -2.22 1.56
C ALA A 226 -9.39 -1.75 1.25
N ALA A 227 -9.22 -0.89 0.23
CA ALA A 227 -7.91 -0.29 -0.07
C ALA A 227 -7.36 0.53 1.10
N THR A 228 -8.22 1.23 1.85
CA THR A 228 -7.80 2.01 3.03
C THR A 228 -7.16 1.12 4.09
N PHE A 229 -7.83 0.03 4.46
CA PHE A 229 -7.32 -0.87 5.49
C PHE A 229 -6.11 -1.70 5.04
N LEU A 230 -6.05 -2.10 3.77
CA LEU A 230 -4.85 -2.69 3.20
C LEU A 230 -3.69 -1.69 3.20
N GLY A 231 -3.96 -0.42 2.90
CA GLY A 231 -2.98 0.66 2.95
C GLY A 231 -2.44 0.87 4.36
N LEU A 232 -3.32 0.95 5.36
CA LEU A 232 -2.94 1.01 6.78
C LEU A 232 -2.11 -0.19 7.21
N PHE A 233 -2.48 -1.40 6.79
CA PHE A 233 -1.70 -2.61 7.04
C PHE A 233 -0.29 -2.50 6.47
N CYS A 234 -0.14 -2.06 5.22
CA CYS A 234 1.16 -1.91 4.58
C CYS A 234 2.03 -0.84 5.27
N LEU A 235 1.44 0.30 5.65
CA LEU A 235 2.15 1.33 6.42
C LEU A 235 2.64 0.79 7.75
N VAL A 236 1.75 0.13 8.50
CA VAL A 236 2.06 -0.40 9.83
C VAL A 236 3.17 -1.46 9.76
N ILE A 237 3.08 -2.41 8.83
CA ILE A 237 4.10 -3.46 8.71
C ILE A 237 5.41 -2.91 8.13
N GLY A 238 5.35 -2.01 7.14
CA GLY A 238 6.53 -1.35 6.59
C GLY A 238 7.28 -0.55 7.64
N THR A 239 6.59 0.29 8.43
CA THR A 239 7.21 1.03 9.53
C THR A 239 7.73 0.10 10.62
N ARG A 240 7.01 -0.99 10.93
CA ARG A 240 7.46 -1.98 11.93
C ARG A 240 8.77 -2.66 11.53
N ALA A 241 8.98 -2.94 10.24
CA ALA A 241 10.22 -3.56 9.79
C ALA A 241 11.46 -2.71 10.16
N LEU A 242 11.37 -1.38 10.06
CA LEU A 242 12.42 -0.45 10.50
C LEU A 242 12.69 -0.46 12.02
N LEU A 243 11.72 -0.91 12.84
CA LEU A 243 11.88 -1.04 14.29
C LEU A 243 12.49 -2.38 14.70
N VAL A 244 12.25 -3.46 13.95
CA VAL A 244 12.49 -4.84 14.40
C VAL A 244 13.64 -5.53 13.69
N GLY A 245 13.88 -5.23 12.41
CA GLY A 245 14.91 -5.87 11.60
C GLY A 245 16.32 -5.49 12.07
N GLU A 246 16.97 -4.57 11.37
CA GLU A 246 18.26 -3.97 11.78
C GLU A 246 18.11 -2.78 12.74
N ARG A 247 16.91 -2.59 13.31
CA ARG A 247 16.61 -1.54 14.30
C ARG A 247 17.03 -0.13 13.81
N ILE A 248 16.81 0.16 12.52
CA ILE A 248 17.21 1.42 11.89
C ILE A 248 16.70 2.65 12.65
N LEU A 249 15.46 2.61 13.16
CA LEU A 249 14.88 3.71 13.94
C LEU A 249 15.50 3.90 15.34
N TYR A 250 16.26 2.93 15.86
CA TYR A 250 17.02 3.07 17.11
C TYR A 250 18.31 3.87 16.93
N GLN A 251 18.78 4.05 15.70
CA GLN A 251 19.95 4.86 15.39
C GLN A 251 19.60 6.36 15.26
N VAL A 252 18.31 6.72 15.33
CA VAL A 252 17.85 8.10 15.29
C VAL A 252 17.96 8.74 16.67
N ASP A 253 18.77 9.78 16.77
CA ASP A 253 18.98 10.52 18.01
C ASP A 253 17.67 11.14 18.53
N GLY A 254 17.52 11.16 19.85
CA GLY A 254 16.40 11.82 20.55
C GLY A 254 15.17 10.95 20.80
N LEU A 255 15.13 9.70 20.33
CA LEU A 255 14.04 8.76 20.64
C LEU A 255 14.43 7.82 21.80
N PRO A 256 13.71 7.83 22.94
CA PRO A 256 14.00 6.92 24.04
C PRO A 256 13.79 5.47 23.64
N TRP A 257 14.71 4.58 24.04
CA TRP A 257 14.62 3.13 23.76
C TRP A 257 13.26 2.54 24.14
N GLY A 258 12.71 2.93 25.30
CA GLY A 258 11.42 2.44 25.77
C GLY A 258 10.25 2.82 24.87
N VAL A 259 10.31 3.98 24.20
CA VAL A 259 9.29 4.40 23.22
C VAL A 259 9.35 3.53 21.98
N LEU A 260 10.56 3.31 21.44
CA LEU A 260 10.77 2.46 20.26
C LEU A 260 10.36 1.01 20.52
N GLN A 261 10.68 0.48 21.71
CA GLN A 261 10.31 -0.88 22.10
C GLN A 261 8.80 -1.02 22.29
N LYS A 262 8.10 0.00 22.81
CA LYS A 262 6.63 0.01 22.86
C LYS A 262 6.02 0.12 21.46
N ALA A 263 6.59 0.96 20.60
CA ALA A 263 6.13 1.14 19.23
C ALA A 263 6.16 -0.17 18.43
N GLU A 264 7.23 -0.97 18.54
CA GLU A 264 7.34 -2.29 17.89
C GLU A 264 6.10 -3.18 18.11
N HIS A 265 5.61 -3.20 19.35
CA HIS A 265 4.47 -4.01 19.75
C HIS A 265 3.14 -3.39 19.35
N ILE A 266 3.01 -2.07 19.48
CA ILE A 266 1.81 -1.35 19.06
C ILE A 266 1.58 -1.51 17.56
N PHE A 267 2.62 -1.34 16.73
CA PHE A 267 2.54 -1.60 15.29
C PHE A 267 2.17 -3.06 15.01
N LEU A 268 2.66 -4.04 15.79
CA LEU A 268 2.23 -5.44 15.64
C LEU A 268 0.71 -5.59 15.84
N TYR A 269 0.15 -4.94 16.85
CA TYR A 269 -1.29 -5.02 17.17
C TYR A 269 -2.16 -4.32 16.13
N PHE A 270 -1.75 -3.13 15.70
CA PHE A 270 -2.42 -2.40 14.61
C PHE A 270 -2.33 -3.16 13.28
N GLY A 271 -1.26 -3.93 13.04
CA GLY A 271 -1.13 -4.78 11.87
C GLY A 271 -2.24 -5.83 11.80
N MET A 272 -2.51 -6.52 12.91
CA MET A 272 -3.61 -7.49 12.97
C MET A 272 -4.97 -6.83 12.81
N ALA A 273 -5.22 -5.72 13.52
CA ALA A 273 -6.50 -5.02 13.45
C ALA A 273 -6.79 -4.52 12.03
N SER A 274 -5.85 -3.82 11.40
CA SER A 274 -6.00 -3.31 10.03
C SER A 274 -6.24 -4.43 9.02
N PHE A 275 -5.55 -5.56 9.15
CA PHE A 275 -5.77 -6.72 8.28
C PHE A 275 -7.16 -7.34 8.42
N VAL A 276 -7.69 -7.47 9.64
CA VAL A 276 -9.05 -8.03 9.84
C VAL A 276 -10.12 -7.08 9.31
N TYR A 277 -9.95 -5.76 9.47
CA TYR A 277 -10.83 -4.77 8.84
C TYR A 277 -10.76 -4.82 7.31
N TYR A 278 -9.55 -5.01 6.75
CA TYR A 278 -9.39 -5.23 5.31
C TYR A 278 -10.24 -6.41 4.83
N LEU A 279 -10.12 -7.58 5.48
CA LEU A 279 -10.89 -8.77 5.13
C LEU A 279 -12.40 -8.57 5.28
N TYR A 280 -12.85 -7.82 6.29
CA TYR A 280 -14.27 -7.49 6.46
C TYR A 280 -14.82 -6.62 5.31
N GLU A 281 -14.11 -5.56 4.92
CA GLU A 281 -14.51 -4.69 3.81
C GLU A 281 -14.41 -5.41 2.46
N LEU A 282 -13.44 -6.30 2.29
CA LEU A 282 -13.28 -7.12 1.08
C LEU A 282 -14.48 -8.05 0.83
N MET A 283 -15.11 -8.51 1.90
CA MET A 283 -16.27 -9.41 1.85
C MET A 283 -17.60 -8.66 1.87
N GLU A 284 -17.61 -7.34 1.66
CA GLU A 284 -18.80 -6.50 1.56
C GLU A 284 -19.83 -6.73 2.68
N GLY A 285 -19.37 -7.07 3.89
CA GLY A 285 -20.24 -7.31 5.04
C GLY A 285 -20.95 -8.68 5.08
N GLN A 286 -20.54 -9.66 4.26
CA GLN A 286 -20.95 -11.07 4.42
C GLN A 286 -20.60 -11.66 5.80
N ILE A 287 -19.76 -10.95 6.56
CA ILE A 287 -19.30 -11.31 7.88
C ILE A 287 -19.68 -10.20 8.84
N SER A 288 -20.11 -10.58 10.04
CA SER A 288 -20.57 -9.62 11.03
C SER A 288 -19.47 -8.62 11.40
N LYS A 289 -19.85 -7.33 11.51
CA LYS A 289 -18.98 -6.22 11.94
C LYS A 289 -18.40 -6.41 13.35
N ARG A 290 -19.02 -7.30 14.14
CA ARG A 290 -18.59 -7.64 15.50
C ARG A 290 -17.16 -8.19 15.53
N LEU A 291 -16.75 -9.00 14.54
CA LEU A 291 -15.40 -9.58 14.53
C LEU A 291 -14.31 -8.49 14.45
N PRO A 292 -14.27 -7.63 13.42
CA PRO A 292 -13.24 -6.58 13.35
C PRO A 292 -13.34 -5.60 14.53
N GLN A 293 -14.54 -5.31 15.05
CA GLN A 293 -14.71 -4.46 16.24
C GLN A 293 -14.10 -5.09 17.50
N LEU A 294 -14.35 -6.39 17.75
CA LEU A 294 -13.78 -7.12 18.88
C LEU A 294 -12.25 -7.23 18.76
N VAL A 295 -11.74 -7.56 17.57
CA VAL A 295 -10.30 -7.63 17.31
C VAL A 295 -9.65 -6.25 17.47
N GLY A 296 -10.29 -5.20 16.94
CA GLY A 296 -9.83 -3.82 17.11
C GLY A 296 -9.80 -3.40 18.57
N ALA A 297 -10.87 -3.63 19.31
CA ALA A 297 -10.94 -3.34 20.75
C ALA A 297 -9.87 -4.11 21.53
N TYR A 298 -9.67 -5.40 21.21
CA TYR A 298 -8.63 -6.23 21.79
C TYR A 298 -7.23 -5.64 21.54
N CYS A 299 -6.91 -5.27 20.29
CA CYS A 299 -5.63 -4.64 19.95
C CYS A 299 -5.44 -3.28 20.63
N VAL A 300 -6.51 -2.47 20.78
CA VAL A 300 -6.45 -1.20 21.51
C VAL A 300 -6.16 -1.45 22.99
N VAL A 301 -6.84 -2.40 23.64
CA VAL A 301 -6.58 -2.75 25.04
C VAL A 301 -5.11 -3.19 25.21
N LEU A 302 -4.61 -4.09 24.36
CA LEU A 302 -3.20 -4.50 24.41
C LEU A 302 -2.24 -3.32 24.20
N SER A 303 -2.55 -2.41 23.28
CA SER A 303 -1.74 -1.21 23.03
C SER A 303 -1.71 -0.29 24.26
N LEU A 304 -2.85 -0.07 24.90
CA LEU A 304 -2.94 0.73 26.13
C LEU A 304 -2.16 0.09 27.27
N LEU A 305 -2.28 -1.23 27.46
CA LEU A 305 -1.49 -1.97 28.45
C LEU A 305 0.02 -1.81 28.18
N THR A 306 0.46 -1.95 26.92
CA THR A 306 1.87 -1.74 26.55
C THR A 306 2.33 -0.30 26.79
N LEU A 307 1.47 0.70 26.62
CA LEU A 307 1.80 2.11 26.89
C LEU A 307 1.92 2.40 28.39
N ILE A 308 1.00 1.90 29.20
CA ILE A 308 0.93 2.18 30.64
C ILE A 308 2.04 1.45 31.41
N PHE A 309 2.30 0.18 31.11
CA PHE A 309 3.27 -0.60 31.87
C PHE A 309 4.73 -0.29 31.46
N PRO A 310 5.70 -0.49 32.39
CA PRO A 310 7.12 -0.52 32.06
C PRO A 310 7.42 -1.53 30.95
N VAL A 311 8.49 -1.31 30.17
CA VAL A 311 8.79 -2.14 28.98
C VAL A 311 8.85 -3.63 29.30
N LYS A 312 9.45 -4.01 30.44
CA LYS A 312 9.52 -5.40 30.90
C LYS A 312 8.15 -6.07 30.97
N THR A 313 7.21 -5.52 31.74
CA THR A 313 5.84 -6.03 31.89
C THR A 313 5.02 -5.82 30.62
N GLY A 314 5.20 -4.68 29.95
CA GLY A 314 4.54 -4.36 28.69
C GLY A 314 4.88 -5.33 27.55
N THR A 315 6.04 -5.98 27.55
CA THR A 315 6.38 -7.01 26.55
C THR A 315 5.69 -8.36 26.78
N LEU A 316 5.01 -8.56 27.92
CA LEU A 316 4.23 -9.76 28.20
C LEU A 316 2.89 -9.75 27.48
N THR A 317 2.37 -8.58 27.08
CA THR A 317 1.11 -8.46 26.30
C THR A 317 1.22 -9.11 24.91
N VAL A 318 2.43 -9.41 24.45
CA VAL A 318 2.68 -10.20 23.23
C VAL A 318 2.19 -11.65 23.37
N ILE A 319 2.22 -12.23 24.56
CA ILE A 319 1.78 -13.62 24.79
C ILE A 319 0.27 -13.75 24.50
N PRO A 320 -0.63 -12.99 25.16
CA PRO A 320 -2.05 -13.04 24.81
C PRO A 320 -2.25 -12.61 23.36
N PHE A 321 -1.50 -11.63 22.82
CA PHE A 321 -1.59 -11.28 21.39
C PHE A 321 -1.37 -12.50 20.48
N LYS A 322 -0.31 -13.30 20.69
CA LYS A 322 -0.03 -14.50 19.88
C LYS A 322 -1.18 -15.50 19.93
N VAL A 323 -1.72 -15.75 21.12
CA VAL A 323 -2.88 -16.65 21.31
C VAL A 323 -4.11 -16.11 20.59
N GLY A 324 -4.42 -14.83 20.77
CA GLY A 324 -5.54 -14.16 20.10
C GLY A 324 -5.38 -14.13 18.57
N ALA A 325 -4.18 -13.86 18.07
CA ALA A 325 -3.85 -13.86 16.65
C ALA A 325 -4.03 -15.25 16.03
N LEU A 326 -3.62 -16.31 16.73
CA LEU A 326 -3.86 -17.68 16.30
C LEU A 326 -5.37 -17.99 16.26
N ALA A 327 -6.11 -17.65 17.32
CA ALA A 327 -7.56 -17.86 17.38
C ALA A 327 -8.29 -17.11 16.26
N VAL A 328 -7.94 -15.85 16.02
CA VAL A 328 -8.49 -15.03 14.92
C VAL A 328 -8.13 -15.63 13.57
N SER A 329 -6.89 -16.09 13.38
CA SER A 329 -6.44 -16.71 12.12
C SER A 329 -7.19 -18.00 11.82
N VAL A 330 -7.39 -18.86 12.82
CA VAL A 330 -8.20 -20.10 12.70
C VAL A 330 -9.65 -19.76 12.40
N PHE A 331 -10.24 -18.78 13.11
CA PHE A 331 -11.61 -18.34 12.88
C PHE A 331 -11.81 -17.77 11.46
N VAL A 332 -10.89 -16.90 11.02
CA VAL A 332 -10.88 -16.33 9.67
C VAL A 332 -10.72 -17.44 8.64
N ALA A 333 -9.78 -18.38 8.82
CA ALA A 333 -9.63 -19.51 7.91
C ALA A 333 -10.94 -20.32 7.80
N ALA A 334 -11.54 -20.69 8.94
CA ALA A 334 -12.78 -21.47 8.98
C ALA A 334 -13.97 -20.76 8.31
N ARG A 335 -14.06 -19.43 8.42
CA ARG A 335 -15.18 -18.65 7.86
C ARG A 335 -14.97 -18.21 6.41
N TYR A 336 -13.74 -17.87 6.05
CA TYR A 336 -13.41 -17.26 4.75
C TYR A 336 -13.00 -18.30 3.71
N VAL A 337 -12.26 -19.35 4.08
CA VAL A 337 -11.78 -20.38 3.11
C VAL A 337 -12.92 -21.06 2.34
N PRO A 338 -14.05 -21.47 2.96
CA PRO A 338 -15.16 -22.06 2.21
C PRO A 338 -15.77 -21.09 1.20
N ARG A 339 -15.84 -19.80 1.57
CA ARG A 339 -16.42 -18.73 0.76
C ARG A 339 -15.52 -18.28 -0.38
N LEU A 340 -14.23 -18.67 -0.41
CA LEU A 340 -13.30 -18.36 -1.52
C LEU A 340 -13.77 -18.83 -2.89
N ARG A 341 -14.78 -19.69 -2.97
CA ARG A 341 -15.39 -20.10 -4.25
C ARG A 341 -16.50 -19.18 -4.73
N GLU A 342 -17.07 -18.40 -3.82
CA GLU A 342 -18.20 -17.51 -4.04
C GLU A 342 -17.75 -16.08 -4.38
N PHE A 343 -16.46 -15.76 -4.18
CA PHE A 343 -15.91 -14.49 -4.63
C PHE A 343 -15.91 -14.41 -6.16
N GLY A 344 -16.32 -13.25 -6.66
CA GLY A 344 -16.47 -12.97 -8.08
C GLY A 344 -15.14 -12.93 -8.89
N PRO A 345 -15.19 -12.35 -10.09
CA PRO A 345 -14.05 -12.37 -11.00
C PRO A 345 -12.80 -11.72 -10.40
N GLY A 346 -11.66 -12.40 -10.54
CA GLY A 346 -10.36 -12.00 -9.99
C GLY A 346 -9.95 -12.74 -8.70
N VAL A 347 -10.82 -13.55 -8.10
CA VAL A 347 -10.54 -14.31 -6.85
C VAL A 347 -9.27 -15.16 -6.91
N GLN A 348 -8.84 -15.59 -8.10
CA GLN A 348 -7.59 -16.32 -8.29
C GLN A 348 -6.37 -15.58 -7.74
N TRP A 349 -6.32 -14.24 -7.86
CA TRP A 349 -5.22 -13.43 -7.32
C TRP A 349 -5.23 -13.42 -5.79
N PHE A 350 -6.42 -13.32 -5.20
CA PHE A 350 -6.58 -13.44 -3.75
C PHE A 350 -6.07 -14.82 -3.27
N ARG A 351 -6.50 -15.91 -3.91
CA ARG A 351 -6.07 -17.27 -3.53
C ARG A 351 -4.57 -17.45 -3.69
N LEU A 352 -4.00 -16.99 -4.81
CA LEU A 352 -2.57 -17.05 -5.08
C LEU A 352 -1.78 -16.30 -4.02
N SER A 353 -2.23 -15.09 -3.62
CA SER A 353 -1.56 -14.31 -2.58
C SER A 353 -1.52 -15.06 -1.25
N VAL A 354 -2.62 -15.70 -0.84
CA VAL A 354 -2.67 -16.46 0.41
C VAL A 354 -1.72 -17.65 0.35
N VAL A 355 -1.69 -18.37 -0.77
CA VAL A 355 -0.75 -19.49 -0.97
C VAL A 355 0.70 -19.01 -0.88
N VAL A 356 1.04 -17.91 -1.56
CA VAL A 356 2.38 -17.32 -1.51
C VAL A 356 2.78 -16.98 -0.07
N LEU A 357 1.92 -16.28 0.66
CA LEU A 357 2.22 -15.86 2.03
C LEU A 357 2.38 -17.05 2.97
N VAL A 358 1.46 -18.03 2.89
CA VAL A 358 1.53 -19.25 3.70
C VAL A 358 2.79 -20.02 3.37
N SER A 359 3.10 -20.25 2.09
CA SER A 359 4.33 -20.94 1.68
C SER A 359 5.59 -20.26 2.21
N ALA A 360 5.67 -18.93 2.13
CA ALA A 360 6.80 -18.19 2.69
C ALA A 360 6.93 -18.37 4.21
N LEU A 361 5.80 -18.37 4.94
CA LEU A 361 5.79 -18.67 6.38
C LEU A 361 6.22 -20.11 6.67
N VAL A 362 5.78 -21.09 5.87
CA VAL A 362 6.22 -22.50 6.02
C VAL A 362 7.72 -22.62 5.79
N ILE A 363 8.23 -21.98 4.73
CA ILE A 363 9.66 -21.98 4.41
C ILE A 363 10.45 -21.41 5.57
N ASP A 364 10.05 -20.28 6.14
CA ASP A 364 10.73 -19.68 7.30
C ASP A 364 10.65 -20.58 8.55
N LEU A 365 9.51 -21.21 8.81
CA LEU A 365 9.39 -22.17 9.90
C LEU A 365 10.36 -23.35 9.71
N LEU A 366 10.46 -23.89 8.50
CA LEU A 366 11.40 -24.97 8.17
C LEU A 366 12.86 -24.52 8.27
N MET A 367 13.20 -23.33 7.78
CA MET A 367 14.56 -22.78 7.87
C MET A 367 14.98 -22.60 9.33
N ASN A 368 14.08 -22.13 10.19
CA ASN A 368 14.33 -22.04 11.63
C ASN A 368 14.57 -23.42 12.27
N GLN A 369 13.79 -24.45 11.89
CA GLN A 369 13.99 -25.81 12.40
C GLN A 369 15.28 -26.46 11.90
N LEU A 370 15.67 -26.18 10.67
CA LEU A 370 16.90 -26.67 10.04
C LEU A 370 18.14 -25.84 10.42
N GLN A 371 18.00 -24.82 11.28
CA GLN A 371 19.08 -23.90 11.67
C GLN A 371 19.81 -23.29 10.46
N ILE A 372 19.07 -23.06 9.37
CA ILE A 372 19.60 -22.41 8.18
C ILE A 372 19.57 -20.91 8.43
N HIS A 373 20.74 -20.34 8.67
CA HIS A 373 20.94 -18.92 8.95
C HIS A 373 20.84 -18.08 7.68
N ASN A 374 19.61 -17.93 7.16
CA ASN A 374 19.29 -17.07 6.04
C ASN A 374 18.21 -16.06 6.43
N ARG A 375 18.09 -14.99 5.64
CA ARG A 375 17.05 -13.97 5.86
C ARG A 375 15.64 -14.59 5.73
N PRO A 376 14.66 -14.13 6.53
CA PRO A 376 13.30 -14.65 6.46
C PRO A 376 12.64 -14.34 5.10
N VAL A 377 12.26 -15.41 4.39
CA VAL A 377 11.56 -15.42 3.10
C VAL A 377 10.17 -14.79 3.20
N VAL A 378 9.59 -14.69 4.41
CA VAL A 378 8.30 -14.02 4.65
C VAL A 378 8.28 -12.58 4.16
N HIS A 379 9.41 -11.86 4.14
CA HIS A 379 9.45 -10.49 3.61
C HIS A 379 9.13 -10.47 2.11
N TRP A 380 9.78 -11.33 1.32
CA TRP A 380 9.47 -11.49 -0.10
C TRP A 380 8.03 -11.99 -0.32
N GLY A 381 7.61 -12.97 0.49
CA GLY A 381 6.24 -13.47 0.47
C GLY A 381 5.21 -12.39 0.74
N LEU A 382 5.49 -11.44 1.65
CA LEU A 382 4.59 -10.36 1.98
C LEU A 382 4.52 -9.28 0.89
N ILE A 383 5.65 -8.91 0.27
CA ILE A 383 5.63 -7.99 -0.88
C ILE A 383 4.76 -8.58 -1.99
N LEU A 384 5.03 -9.84 -2.37
CA LEU A 384 4.27 -10.51 -3.42
C LEU A 384 2.79 -10.67 -3.03
N PHE A 385 2.50 -11.01 -1.77
CA PHE A 385 1.14 -11.02 -1.24
C PHE A 385 0.43 -9.68 -1.45
N VAL A 386 1.05 -8.57 -1.03
CA VAL A 386 0.46 -7.23 -1.15
C VAL A 386 0.24 -6.86 -2.61
N VAL A 387 1.20 -7.09 -3.50
CA VAL A 387 1.06 -6.80 -4.93
C VAL A 387 -0.12 -7.58 -5.55
N LEU A 388 -0.28 -8.85 -5.19
CA LEU A 388 -1.40 -9.68 -5.64
C LEU A 388 -2.74 -9.21 -5.07
N GLN A 389 -2.77 -8.73 -3.82
CA GLN A 389 -3.97 -8.15 -3.20
C GLN A 389 -4.36 -6.82 -3.85
N VAL A 390 -3.40 -5.96 -4.16
CA VAL A 390 -3.62 -4.72 -4.93
C VAL A 390 -4.18 -5.03 -6.31
N THR A 391 -3.60 -6.03 -7.00
CA THR A 391 -4.07 -6.51 -8.30
C THR A 391 -5.52 -7.02 -8.20
N TYR A 392 -5.84 -7.77 -7.14
CA TYR A 392 -7.19 -8.24 -6.89
C TYR A 392 -8.19 -7.08 -6.71
N LEU A 393 -7.86 -6.09 -5.87
CA LEU A 393 -8.70 -4.91 -5.65
C LEU A 393 -8.92 -4.11 -6.95
N TRP A 394 -7.88 -3.99 -7.77
CA TRP A 394 -7.97 -3.32 -9.07
C TRP A 394 -8.91 -4.06 -10.02
N GLN A 395 -8.80 -5.39 -10.13
CA GLN A 395 -9.72 -6.19 -10.95
C GLN A 395 -11.16 -6.14 -10.45
N LEU A 396 -11.36 -6.23 -9.13
CA LEU A 396 -12.69 -6.12 -8.53
C LEU A 396 -13.35 -4.78 -8.90
N ARG A 397 -12.58 -3.69 -8.87
CA ARG A 397 -13.03 -2.36 -9.29
C ARG A 397 -13.30 -2.28 -10.79
N ALA A 398 -12.39 -2.76 -11.62
CA ALA A 398 -12.56 -2.77 -13.08
C ALA A 398 -13.84 -3.54 -13.49
N ASN A 399 -14.12 -4.66 -12.82
CA ASN A 399 -15.33 -5.44 -13.07
C ASN A 399 -16.60 -4.71 -12.61
N ARG A 400 -16.58 -4.01 -11.47
CA ARG A 400 -17.70 -3.15 -11.05
C ARG A 400 -17.99 -2.04 -12.06
N LEU A 401 -16.96 -1.38 -12.58
CA LEU A 401 -17.13 -0.35 -13.61
C LEU A 401 -17.69 -0.93 -14.92
N LYS A 402 -17.24 -2.12 -15.33
CA LYS A 402 -17.78 -2.82 -16.50
C LYS A 402 -19.24 -3.22 -16.34
N GLN A 403 -19.69 -3.59 -15.13
CA GLN A 403 -21.10 -3.91 -14.88
C GLN A 403 -22.01 -2.68 -14.88
N LEU A 404 -21.47 -1.49 -14.58
CA LEU A 404 -22.22 -0.23 -14.61
C LEU A 404 -22.40 0.33 -16.03
N GLY A 405 -21.46 0.06 -16.95
CA GLY A 405 -21.50 0.54 -18.34
C GLY A 405 -22.76 0.15 -19.15
N PRO A 406 -23.23 -1.10 -19.10
CA PRO A 406 -24.45 -1.54 -19.79
C PRO A 406 -25.75 -0.98 -19.19
N LEU A 407 -25.80 -0.78 -17.87
CA LEU A 407 -26.97 -0.26 -17.16
C LEU A 407 -27.21 1.23 -17.42
N THR A 408 -26.18 1.96 -17.85
CA THR A 408 -26.31 3.33 -18.36
C THR A 408 -26.78 3.40 -19.81
N ASP A 409 -26.65 2.32 -20.57
CA ASP A 409 -26.95 2.27 -22.02
C ASP A 409 -28.32 1.65 -22.33
N HIS A 410 -28.90 0.87 -21.41
CA HIS A 410 -30.24 0.29 -21.55
C HIS A 410 -31.22 0.82 -20.50
N SER A 411 -32.23 1.53 -20.99
CA SER A 411 -33.31 2.15 -20.24
C SER A 411 -34.11 1.15 -19.37
N SER A 412 -34.01 1.25 -18.04
CA SER A 412 -35.14 1.04 -17.12
C SER A 412 -34.86 1.73 -15.78
N GLY A 413 -35.42 2.92 -15.56
CA GLY A 413 -35.28 3.71 -14.33
C GLY A 413 -35.94 3.12 -13.08
N VAL A 414 -36.15 1.81 -13.03
CA VAL A 414 -36.85 1.10 -11.94
C VAL A 414 -35.89 0.20 -11.14
N ALA A 415 -34.75 -0.23 -11.72
CA ALA A 415 -33.77 -1.07 -11.03
C ALA A 415 -32.76 -0.27 -10.16
N LEU A 416 -32.76 1.06 -10.24
CA LEU A 416 -31.75 1.91 -9.61
C LEU A 416 -31.93 2.10 -8.09
N SER A 417 -33.11 1.77 -7.54
CA SER A 417 -33.43 1.98 -6.12
C SER A 417 -32.88 0.90 -5.18
N GLY A 418 -32.52 -0.27 -5.70
CA GLY A 418 -32.02 -1.40 -4.89
C GLY A 418 -30.49 -1.49 -4.77
N LEU A 419 -29.74 -0.77 -5.59
CA LEU A 419 -28.28 -0.97 -5.78
C LEU A 419 -27.40 0.24 -5.44
N LEU A 420 -27.99 1.37 -5.02
CA LEU A 420 -27.24 2.54 -4.59
C LEU A 420 -27.21 2.64 -3.06
N PRO A 421 -26.05 2.88 -2.43
CA PRO A 421 -25.98 3.05 -0.99
C PRO A 421 -26.76 4.30 -0.59
N ARG A 422 -27.57 4.17 0.49
CA ARG A 422 -28.43 5.21 1.10
C ARG A 422 -28.02 6.64 0.72
N SER A 423 -28.63 7.16 -0.35
CA SER A 423 -28.45 8.53 -0.78
C SER A 423 -29.30 9.46 0.09
N THR A 424 -28.73 10.59 0.44
CA THR A 424 -29.40 11.73 1.09
C THR A 424 -30.69 12.13 0.37
N PRO A 425 -31.75 12.57 1.09
CA PRO A 425 -33.09 12.84 0.55
C PRO A 425 -33.15 13.88 -0.59
N LEU A 426 -32.07 14.66 -0.78
CA LEU A 426 -31.94 15.63 -1.87
C LEU A 426 -31.79 14.98 -3.26
N PHE A 427 -31.20 13.78 -3.34
CA PHE A 427 -31.05 13.05 -4.61
C PHE A 427 -32.35 12.42 -5.07
N GLU A 428 -33.19 11.93 -4.15
CA GLU A 428 -34.51 11.37 -4.49
C GLU A 428 -35.42 12.40 -5.17
N GLY A 429 -35.43 13.65 -4.70
CA GLY A 429 -36.18 14.74 -5.33
C GLY A 429 -35.72 15.01 -6.76
N LEU A 430 -34.40 15.07 -6.98
CA LEU A 430 -33.80 15.32 -8.29
C LEU A 430 -34.05 14.19 -9.30
N TYR A 431 -34.04 12.93 -8.85
CA TYR A 431 -34.38 11.79 -9.71
C TYR A 431 -35.87 11.75 -10.07
N ARG A 432 -36.76 12.17 -9.15
CA ARG A 432 -38.19 12.31 -9.41
C ARG A 432 -38.46 13.38 -10.47
N GLU A 433 -37.84 14.56 -10.32
CA GLU A 433 -37.94 15.64 -11.31
C GLU A 433 -37.40 15.24 -12.69
N LEU A 434 -36.29 14.49 -12.75
CA LEU A 434 -35.72 13.98 -14.00
C LEU A 434 -36.62 12.95 -14.68
N GLY A 435 -37.27 12.09 -13.90
CA GLY A 435 -38.28 11.14 -14.39
C GLY A 435 -39.48 11.84 -15.00
N ASP A 436 -40.01 12.86 -14.31
CA ASP A 436 -41.14 13.66 -14.76
C ASP A 436 -40.79 14.49 -15.99
N SER A 437 -39.61 15.11 -16.03
CA SER A 437 -39.15 15.87 -17.19
C SER A 437 -38.99 14.99 -18.43
N ARG A 438 -38.52 13.74 -18.28
CA ARG A 438 -38.43 12.76 -19.38
C ARG A 438 -39.80 12.25 -19.85
N LYS A 439 -40.79 12.16 -18.95
CA LYS A 439 -42.18 11.86 -19.34
C LYS A 439 -42.77 12.99 -20.18
N ARG A 440 -42.56 14.26 -19.76
CA ARG A 440 -43.00 15.44 -20.51
C ARG A 440 -42.40 15.52 -21.91
N ILE A 441 -41.11 15.21 -22.04
CA ILE A 441 -40.43 15.20 -23.35
C ILE A 441 -41.03 14.15 -24.29
N ARG A 442 -41.33 12.94 -23.78
CA ARG A 442 -41.98 11.90 -24.59
C ARG A 442 -43.41 12.25 -25.00
N ASP A 443 -44.18 12.88 -24.11
CA ASP A 443 -45.53 13.35 -24.43
C ASP A 443 -45.49 14.42 -25.54
N LEU A 444 -44.53 15.34 -25.46
CA LEU A 444 -44.24 16.33 -26.51
C LEU A 444 -43.84 15.68 -27.84
N GLU A 445 -42.96 14.68 -27.82
CA GLU A 445 -42.56 13.95 -29.03
C GLU A 445 -43.73 13.17 -29.66
N SER A 446 -44.62 12.59 -28.86
CA SER A 446 -45.83 11.93 -29.38
C SER A 446 -46.83 12.92 -29.99
N ARG A 447 -46.97 14.12 -29.40
CA ARG A 447 -47.82 15.20 -29.96
C ARG A 447 -47.24 15.73 -31.27
N LEU A 448 -45.92 15.95 -31.33
CA LEU A 448 -45.22 16.39 -32.53
C LEU A 448 -45.28 15.37 -33.67
N ARG A 449 -45.27 14.06 -33.38
CA ARG A 449 -45.50 13.00 -34.38
C ARG A 449 -46.96 12.95 -34.83
N GLY A 450 -47.92 13.20 -33.93
CA GLY A 450 -49.34 13.32 -34.27
C GLY A 450 -49.63 14.49 -35.21
N GLU A 451 -49.00 15.65 -34.98
CA GLU A 451 -49.14 16.85 -35.81
C GLU A 451 -48.46 16.70 -37.19
N HIS A 452 -47.28 16.05 -37.26
CA HIS A 452 -46.62 15.77 -38.54
C HIS A 452 -47.41 14.77 -39.41
N GLY A 453 -48.24 13.91 -38.81
CA GLY A 453 -49.16 13.03 -39.53
C GLY A 453 -50.34 13.76 -40.18
N GLN A 454 -50.72 14.94 -39.67
CA GLN A 454 -51.83 15.74 -40.22
C GLN A 454 -51.38 16.80 -41.23
N LEU A 455 -50.11 17.23 -41.20
CA LEU A 455 -49.56 18.24 -42.11
C LEU A 455 -49.05 17.71 -43.45
N ALA A 456 -48.94 16.38 -43.63
CA ALA A 456 -48.47 15.76 -44.88
C ALA A 456 -49.56 15.62 -45.96
N GLY A 457 -50.79 16.05 -45.68
CA GLY A 457 -51.93 15.85 -46.56
C GLY A 457 -52.79 17.09 -46.76
N GLN A 458 -52.22 18.22 -47.23
CA GLN A 458 -52.96 19.20 -48.04
C GLN A 458 -52.07 20.35 -48.55
N GLN A 459 -52.29 20.70 -49.83
CA GLN A 459 -52.04 21.98 -50.51
C GLN A 459 -50.72 22.19 -51.26
N THR A 460 -50.79 21.74 -52.51
CA THR A 460 -50.24 22.34 -53.73
C THR A 460 -50.77 23.77 -53.99
N LEU A 461 -49.95 24.58 -54.68
CA LEU A 461 -50.28 25.67 -55.64
C LEU A 461 -49.94 27.15 -55.28
N THR A 462 -49.19 27.74 -56.23
CA THR A 462 -49.18 29.12 -56.76
C THR A 462 -48.50 30.27 -56.02
N TYR A 463 -47.44 30.78 -56.65
CA TYR A 463 -46.96 32.16 -56.55
C TYR A 463 -47.73 33.07 -57.53
N PRO A 464 -48.03 34.32 -57.13
CA PRO A 464 -47.92 35.43 -58.06
C PRO A 464 -47.16 36.64 -57.50
N SER A 465 -46.81 37.51 -58.44
CA SER A 465 -45.70 38.47 -58.47
C SER A 465 -46.06 39.90 -58.00
N SER A 466 -45.00 40.63 -57.65
CA SER A 466 -44.75 42.08 -57.87
C SER A 466 -45.26 43.16 -56.88
N SER A 467 -44.25 43.88 -56.35
CA SER A 467 -44.09 45.33 -56.14
C SER A 467 -45.18 46.19 -55.49
N ALA A 468 -44.81 46.94 -54.45
CA ALA A 468 -44.53 48.39 -54.51
C ALA A 468 -44.56 49.04 -53.10
N ALA A 469 -43.91 50.21 -53.01
CA ALA A 469 -44.03 51.24 -51.96
C ALA A 469 -43.17 51.12 -50.68
N VAL A 470 -41.92 51.58 -50.84
CA VAL A 470 -41.33 52.75 -50.14
C VAL A 470 -42.08 53.26 -48.89
N HIS A 471 -41.41 53.23 -47.74
CA HIS A 471 -41.36 54.38 -46.83
C HIS A 471 -39.96 54.50 -46.20
N GLN A 472 -39.51 55.75 -46.18
CA GLN A 472 -38.16 56.22 -45.86
C GLN A 472 -37.90 56.32 -44.34
N HIS A 473 -36.60 56.29 -44.05
CA HIS A 473 -35.89 56.99 -42.97
C HIS A 473 -36.27 56.69 -41.52
N GLU A 474 -35.33 56.06 -40.80
CA GLU A 474 -34.75 56.70 -39.62
C GLU A 474 -33.36 56.11 -39.35
N ALA A 475 -32.41 57.00 -39.00
CA ALA A 475 -31.02 56.68 -38.74
C ALA A 475 -30.88 55.81 -37.49
N HIS A 476 -30.94 54.50 -37.69
CA HIS A 476 -30.58 53.49 -36.73
C HIS A 476 -30.08 52.30 -37.55
N ASP A 477 -29.00 51.65 -37.11
CA ASP A 477 -28.75 50.21 -37.37
C ASP A 477 -27.47 49.74 -38.10
N GLY A 478 -26.30 50.32 -37.84
CA GLY A 478 -25.02 49.66 -38.20
C GLY A 478 -24.67 48.45 -37.31
N ARG A 479 -25.35 48.27 -36.17
CA ARG A 479 -24.97 47.29 -35.12
C ARG A 479 -25.88 46.06 -35.04
N ARG A 480 -27.13 46.08 -35.53
CA ARG A 480 -27.89 44.83 -35.69
C ARG A 480 -27.52 44.14 -37.00
N ASP A 481 -27.12 44.88 -38.04
CA ASP A 481 -26.72 44.29 -39.32
C ASP A 481 -25.48 43.39 -39.18
N SER A 482 -24.43 43.87 -38.51
CA SER A 482 -23.23 43.07 -38.23
C SER A 482 -23.46 41.82 -37.36
N ARG A 483 -24.44 41.86 -36.44
CA ARG A 483 -24.82 40.69 -35.61
C ARG A 483 -25.59 39.65 -36.42
N ALA A 484 -26.43 40.11 -37.36
CA ALA A 484 -27.13 39.24 -38.29
C ALA A 484 -26.13 38.55 -39.23
N LEU A 485 -25.21 39.31 -39.84
CA LEU A 485 -24.16 38.80 -40.73
C LEU A 485 -23.29 37.72 -40.05
N LEU A 486 -22.86 37.93 -38.81
CA LEU A 486 -22.08 36.93 -38.05
C LEU A 486 -22.84 35.64 -37.80
N THR A 487 -24.12 35.77 -37.43
CA THR A 487 -24.96 34.61 -37.14
C THR A 487 -25.27 33.83 -38.40
N GLU A 488 -25.52 34.54 -39.51
CA GLU A 488 -25.78 33.96 -40.82
C GLU A 488 -24.54 33.21 -41.35
N LEU A 489 -23.35 33.82 -41.26
CA LEU A 489 -22.09 33.19 -41.66
C LEU A 489 -21.85 31.89 -40.87
N LEU A 490 -22.03 31.90 -39.55
CA LEU A 490 -21.80 30.70 -38.73
C LEU A 490 -22.84 29.59 -39.01
N ARG A 491 -24.12 29.95 -39.21
CA ARG A 491 -25.16 29.00 -39.59
C ARG A 491 -24.89 28.36 -40.94
N PHE A 492 -24.50 29.16 -41.92
CA PHE A 492 -24.16 28.68 -43.25
C PHE A 492 -22.93 27.77 -43.23
N THR A 493 -21.89 28.16 -42.48
CA THR A 493 -20.69 27.35 -42.25
C THR A 493 -21.02 26.00 -41.60
N LEU A 494 -21.87 26.00 -40.56
CA LEU A 494 -22.29 24.78 -39.89
C LEU A 494 -23.11 23.87 -40.81
N ASN A 495 -23.99 24.45 -41.62
CA ASN A 495 -24.79 23.69 -42.57
C ASN A 495 -23.94 22.98 -43.63
N LEU A 496 -22.91 23.67 -44.17
CA LEU A 496 -21.96 23.06 -45.10
C LEU A 496 -21.18 21.92 -44.45
N TRP A 497 -20.71 22.11 -43.22
CA TRP A 497 -20.03 21.06 -42.46
C TRP A 497 -20.90 19.82 -42.26
N GLU A 498 -22.14 20.00 -41.78
CA GLU A 498 -23.05 18.88 -41.51
C GLU A 498 -23.42 18.12 -42.81
N ARG A 499 -23.60 18.84 -43.92
CA ARG A 499 -23.91 18.24 -45.23
C ARG A 499 -22.76 17.44 -45.83
N HIS A 500 -21.55 18.00 -45.82
CA HIS A 500 -20.40 17.40 -46.50
C HIS A 500 -19.68 16.34 -45.66
N THR A 501 -19.77 16.40 -44.33
CA THR A 501 -19.05 15.47 -43.44
C THR A 501 -19.95 14.53 -42.66
N GLY A 502 -21.25 14.81 -42.56
CA GLY A 502 -22.19 14.09 -41.69
C GLY A 502 -21.90 14.23 -40.19
N LYS A 503 -20.92 15.06 -39.81
CA LYS A 503 -20.46 15.25 -38.43
C LYS A 503 -21.25 16.35 -37.74
N SER A 504 -21.48 16.21 -36.44
CA SER A 504 -22.26 17.18 -35.66
C SER A 504 -21.47 18.47 -35.37
N LYS A 505 -22.19 19.53 -34.97
CA LYS A 505 -21.59 20.78 -34.45
C LYS A 505 -20.56 20.59 -33.32
N VAL A 506 -20.67 19.53 -32.52
CA VAL A 506 -19.70 19.22 -31.45
C VAL A 506 -18.36 18.82 -32.06
N GLN A 507 -18.39 18.02 -33.11
CA GLN A 507 -17.18 17.60 -33.83
C GLN A 507 -16.55 18.75 -34.62
N LEU A 508 -17.36 19.67 -35.18
CA LEU A 508 -16.83 20.91 -35.77
C LEU A 508 -16.08 21.74 -34.73
N ALA A 509 -16.64 21.91 -33.53
CA ALA A 509 -16.03 22.65 -32.44
C ALA A 509 -14.69 22.03 -31.99
N GLU A 510 -14.68 20.70 -31.83
CA GLU A 510 -13.49 19.94 -31.41
C GLU A 510 -12.40 19.95 -32.49
N GLN A 511 -12.74 19.68 -33.75
CA GLN A 511 -11.75 19.54 -34.84
C GLN A 511 -11.22 20.89 -35.33
N SER A 512 -12.05 21.93 -35.37
CA SER A 512 -11.59 23.28 -35.76
C SER A 512 -10.71 23.95 -34.70
N GLY A 513 -10.76 23.49 -33.45
CA GLY A 513 -10.12 24.13 -32.29
C GLY A 513 -10.63 25.55 -32.00
N CYS A 514 -11.66 26.02 -32.71
CA CYS A 514 -12.19 27.38 -32.59
C CYS A 514 -13.16 27.53 -31.41
N TRP A 515 -13.74 26.42 -30.93
CA TRP A 515 -14.79 26.45 -29.91
C TRP A 515 -14.53 25.42 -28.82
N ARG A 516 -14.68 25.81 -27.55
CA ARG A 516 -14.52 24.86 -26.44
C ARG A 516 -15.74 23.94 -26.33
N VAL A 517 -15.48 22.64 -26.19
CA VAL A 517 -16.46 21.61 -25.87
C VAL A 517 -16.41 21.37 -24.36
N TYR A 518 -17.58 21.39 -23.71
CA TYR A 518 -17.73 21.12 -22.28
C TYR A 518 -18.49 19.81 -22.08
N MET A 519 -18.17 19.07 -21.03
CA MET A 519 -18.92 17.89 -20.62
C MET A 519 -19.95 18.28 -19.56
N ASP A 520 -21.23 18.30 -19.94
CA ASP A 520 -22.35 18.44 -19.00
C ASP A 520 -22.85 17.03 -18.67
N GLY A 521 -22.30 16.43 -17.61
CA GLY A 521 -22.51 15.01 -17.34
C GLY A 521 -21.84 14.16 -18.41
N SER A 522 -22.62 13.37 -19.16
CA SER A 522 -22.15 12.51 -20.25
C SER A 522 -22.35 13.10 -21.65
N THR A 523 -22.93 14.29 -21.80
CA THR A 523 -23.21 14.89 -23.11
C THR A 523 -22.25 16.05 -23.41
N PRO A 524 -21.48 15.98 -24.53
CA PRO A 524 -20.63 17.09 -24.94
C PRO A 524 -21.49 18.25 -25.47
N LYS A 525 -21.20 19.47 -25.02
CA LYS A 525 -21.92 20.69 -25.41
C LYS A 525 -20.99 21.81 -25.84
N THR A 526 -21.45 22.62 -26.80
CA THR A 526 -20.70 23.74 -27.38
C THR A 526 -21.31 25.09 -26.96
N ARG A 527 -21.38 25.34 -25.64
CA ARG A 527 -22.06 26.49 -25.02
C ARG A 527 -21.73 27.85 -25.64
N THR A 528 -20.48 28.05 -26.06
CA THR A 528 -20.06 29.32 -26.69
C THR A 528 -20.49 29.40 -28.15
N LEU A 529 -20.40 28.29 -28.91
CA LEU A 529 -20.84 28.21 -30.30
C LEU A 529 -22.35 28.40 -30.41
N ASP A 530 -23.13 27.77 -29.53
CA ASP A 530 -24.60 27.87 -29.50
C ASP A 530 -25.08 29.31 -29.36
N LYS A 531 -24.35 30.15 -28.62
CA LYS A 531 -24.66 31.58 -28.46
C LYS A 531 -24.50 32.37 -29.77
N TYR A 532 -23.61 31.96 -30.66
CA TYR A 532 -23.37 32.62 -31.95
C TYR A 532 -24.32 32.13 -33.05
N LEU A 533 -25.13 31.10 -32.80
CA LEU A 533 -26.16 30.63 -33.74
C LEU A 533 -27.48 31.42 -33.64
N ASN A 534 -27.63 32.36 -32.71
CA ASN A 534 -28.82 33.20 -32.60
C ASN A 534 -28.44 34.67 -32.33
N PRO A 535 -28.96 35.64 -33.12
CA PRO A 535 -28.57 37.05 -32.97
C PRO A 535 -28.90 37.62 -31.58
N LYS A 536 -29.93 37.08 -30.91
CA LYS A 536 -30.37 37.50 -29.56
C LYS A 536 -29.43 37.02 -28.45
N THR A 537 -28.74 35.89 -28.64
CA THR A 537 -27.84 35.29 -27.63
C THR A 537 -26.37 35.62 -27.84
N LEU A 538 -26.04 36.26 -28.96
CA LEU A 538 -24.69 36.63 -29.34
C LEU A 538 -24.10 37.64 -28.31
N PRO A 539 -22.84 37.50 -27.87
CA PRO A 539 -22.26 38.41 -26.87
C PRO A 539 -22.32 39.89 -27.29
N LYS A 540 -22.31 40.82 -26.32
CA LYS A 540 -22.31 42.27 -26.63
C LYS A 540 -21.10 42.69 -27.49
N ASN A 541 -19.94 42.09 -27.24
CA ASN A 541 -18.72 42.22 -28.05
C ASN A 541 -18.35 40.87 -28.68
N PRO A 542 -18.85 40.55 -29.88
CA PRO A 542 -18.59 39.26 -30.53
C PRO A 542 -17.15 39.17 -31.05
N ARG A 543 -16.54 38.01 -30.87
CA ARG A 543 -15.22 37.68 -31.43
C ARG A 543 -15.38 37.27 -32.88
N TRP A 544 -15.59 38.24 -33.77
CA TRP A 544 -15.92 37.97 -35.17
C TRP A 544 -14.85 37.15 -35.93
N ARG A 545 -13.56 37.38 -35.62
CA ARG A 545 -12.44 36.58 -36.17
C ARG A 545 -12.55 35.08 -35.90
N LEU A 546 -13.23 34.71 -34.80
CA LEU A 546 -13.47 33.30 -34.46
C LEU A 546 -14.44 32.63 -35.43
N VAL A 547 -15.47 33.37 -35.86
CA VAL A 547 -16.45 32.91 -36.84
C VAL A 547 -15.79 32.73 -38.20
N VAL A 548 -15.02 33.75 -38.64
CA VAL A 548 -14.26 33.70 -39.90
C VAL A 548 -13.26 32.53 -39.93
N ARG A 549 -12.52 32.30 -38.85
CA ARG A 549 -11.59 31.15 -38.74
C ARG A 549 -12.32 29.81 -38.83
N THR A 550 -13.53 29.71 -38.30
CA THR A 550 -14.37 28.51 -38.42
C THR A 550 -14.79 28.29 -39.88
N SER A 551 -15.14 29.35 -40.62
CA SER A 551 -15.49 29.29 -42.04
C SER A 551 -14.31 28.87 -42.91
N HIS A 552 -13.11 29.43 -42.69
CA HIS A 552 -11.90 29.00 -43.39
C HIS A 552 -11.52 27.53 -43.09
N TYR A 553 -11.75 27.07 -41.86
CA TYR A 553 -11.55 25.67 -41.52
C TYR A 553 -12.43 24.76 -42.38
N VAL A 554 -13.72 25.08 -42.54
CA VAL A 554 -14.64 24.32 -43.40
C VAL A 554 -14.22 24.38 -44.87
N ILE A 555 -13.77 25.53 -45.37
CA ILE A 555 -13.24 25.67 -46.75
C ILE A 555 -12.03 24.75 -46.99
N ALA A 556 -11.18 24.56 -45.99
CA ALA A 556 -9.96 23.76 -46.10
C ALA A 556 -10.20 22.25 -45.92
N HIS A 557 -11.29 21.83 -45.30
CA HIS A 557 -11.53 20.44 -44.88
C HIS A 557 -12.81 19.81 -45.46
N CYS A 558 -13.52 20.51 -46.35
CA CYS A 558 -14.70 20.00 -47.04
C CYS A 558 -14.58 20.22 -48.56
N ASP A 559 -15.01 19.24 -49.36
CA ASP A 559 -15.05 19.30 -50.82
C ASP A 559 -16.27 20.11 -51.30
N LEU A 560 -16.24 21.42 -51.04
CA LEU A 560 -17.32 22.34 -51.40
C LEU A 560 -17.44 22.52 -52.92
N SER A 561 -18.68 22.63 -53.41
CA SER A 561 -18.92 23.03 -54.80
C SER A 561 -18.42 24.47 -55.06
N LYS A 562 -18.16 24.80 -56.33
CA LYS A 562 -17.66 26.14 -56.71
C LYS A 562 -18.60 27.26 -56.23
N ASP A 563 -19.91 27.05 -56.33
CA ASP A 563 -20.92 28.03 -55.91
C ASP A 563 -20.99 28.20 -54.39
N GLU A 564 -20.86 27.11 -53.62
CA GLU A 564 -20.82 27.15 -52.16
C GLU A 564 -19.59 27.88 -51.64
N ARG A 565 -18.42 27.64 -52.27
CA ARG A 565 -17.17 28.32 -51.93
C ARG A 565 -17.25 29.82 -52.21
N ILE A 566 -17.70 30.22 -53.39
CA ILE A 566 -17.87 31.63 -53.77
C ILE A 566 -18.84 32.33 -52.80
N ARG A 567 -19.95 31.67 -52.44
CA ARG A 567 -20.93 32.21 -51.51
C ARG A 567 -20.35 32.36 -50.10
N LEU A 568 -19.62 31.36 -49.60
CA LEU A 568 -19.01 31.42 -48.28
C LEU A 568 -17.92 32.50 -48.21
N ASP A 569 -17.07 32.62 -49.23
CA ASP A 569 -16.04 33.67 -49.34
C ASP A 569 -16.66 35.07 -49.38
N ARG A 570 -17.78 35.26 -50.10
CA ARG A 570 -18.52 36.54 -50.12
C ARG A 570 -19.06 36.91 -48.74
N MET A 571 -19.58 35.93 -47.99
CA MET A 571 -20.07 36.16 -46.62
C MET A 571 -18.94 36.48 -45.64
N ILE A 572 -17.78 35.85 -45.79
CA ILE A 572 -16.57 36.17 -45.01
C ILE A 572 -16.16 37.62 -45.26
N GLN A 573 -16.03 38.03 -46.52
CA GLN A 573 -15.68 39.41 -46.90
C GLN A 573 -16.70 40.43 -46.38
N GLY A 574 -17.99 40.11 -46.42
CA GLY A 574 -19.05 40.96 -45.87
C GLY A 574 -18.94 41.17 -44.35
N VAL A 575 -18.55 40.13 -43.60
CA VAL A 575 -18.29 40.22 -42.16
C VAL A 575 -17.00 40.99 -41.86
N GLU A 576 -15.93 40.77 -42.63
CA GLU A 576 -14.66 41.47 -42.47
C GLU A 576 -14.78 42.97 -42.75
N HIS A 577 -15.47 43.36 -43.82
CA HIS A 577 -15.70 44.77 -44.15
C HIS A 577 -16.60 45.47 -43.12
N ALA A 578 -17.56 44.78 -42.51
CA ALA A 578 -18.47 45.36 -41.53
C ALA A 578 -17.88 45.50 -40.11
N LEU A 579 -16.79 44.78 -39.79
CA LEU A 579 -16.26 44.65 -38.42
C LEU A 579 -14.73 44.81 -38.29
N SER A 580 -14.03 45.10 -39.39
CA SER A 580 -12.66 45.63 -39.39
C SER A 580 -12.66 47.12 -39.10
#